data_AF-A0A0F9LVX8-F1
#
_entry.id   AF-A0A0F9LVX8-F1
#
_cell.length_a   1.000
_cell.length_b   1.000
_cell.length_c   1.000
_cell.angle_alpha   90.00
_cell.angle_beta   90.00
_cell.angle_gamma   90.00
#
_symmetry.space_group_name_H-M   'P 1'
#
loop_
_entity.id
_entity.type
_entity.pdbx_description
1 polymer ?
#
loop_
_entity_poly.entity_id
_entity_poly.type
_entity_poly.pdbx_seq_one_letter_code
_entity_poly.pdbx_strand_id
1 'polypeptide(L)'
;MRRKDLTRLVFFVVIVYAVAIISGILLLASPNLIDNYIILIPFIVAIPAALLTSGFQRRSSYIKALQGIWPRIVKSGRLAIEYTHNKNPNREELNKVFLSLSSAIDHLRMLFKNIGGFYPVESMKTIYEEYEKIRDNMKFENPEGARNRISALWHQARDAILEEFDRVVPTKYIAPEYE
;
A
#
# COMPACT_ATOMS: atom_id res chain seq x y z
N MET A 1 6.36 -1.63 6.95
CA MET A 1 6.65 -0.43 7.76
C MET A 1 5.84 0.70 7.17
N ARG A 2 4.99 1.38 7.96
CA ARG A 2 4.14 2.44 7.41
C ARG A 2 5.00 3.66 7.09
N ARG A 3 4.53 4.52 6.18
CA ARG A 3 5.19 5.79 5.84
C ARG A 3 5.50 6.62 7.09
N LYS A 4 4.54 6.71 8.02
CA LYS A 4 4.69 7.41 9.31
C LYS A 4 5.81 6.82 10.19
N ASP A 5 6.01 5.50 10.14
CA ASP A 5 7.06 4.84 10.92
C ASP A 5 8.45 5.17 10.35
N LEU A 6 8.58 5.25 9.01
CA LEU A 6 9.83 5.69 8.35
C LEU A 6 10.16 7.15 8.66
N THR A 7 9.17 8.05 8.60
CA THR A 7 9.38 9.46 8.94
C THR A 7 9.83 9.63 10.39
N ARG A 8 9.24 8.88 11.33
CA ARG A 8 9.68 8.87 12.74
C ARG A 8 11.11 8.35 12.90
N LEU A 9 11.46 7.28 12.17
CA LEU A 9 12.82 6.74 12.18
C LEU A 9 13.84 7.75 11.64
N VAL A 10 13.55 8.40 10.52
CA VAL A 10 14.40 9.46 9.95
C VAL A 10 14.59 10.58 10.97
N PHE A 11 13.50 11.06 11.57
CA PHE A 11 13.56 12.12 12.57
C PHE A 11 14.37 11.71 13.81
N PHE A 12 14.22 10.49 14.30
CA PHE A 12 15.04 9.94 15.38
C PHE A 12 16.53 9.93 15.03
N VAL A 13 16.89 9.48 13.82
CA VAL A 13 18.29 9.48 13.35
C VAL A 13 18.85 10.90 13.28
N VAL A 14 18.05 11.87 12.80
CA VAL A 14 18.44 13.28 12.77
C VAL A 14 18.71 13.82 14.19
N ILE A 15 17.87 13.48 15.17
CA ILE A 15 18.09 13.88 16.58
C ILE A 15 19.38 13.27 17.12
N VAL A 16 19.62 11.97 16.90
CA VAL A 16 20.84 11.30 17.36
C VAL A 16 22.09 12.00 16.82
N TYR A 17 22.08 12.35 15.52
CA TYR A 17 23.19 13.10 14.93
C TYR A 17 23.30 14.53 15.45
N ALA A 18 22.19 15.23 15.67
CA ALA A 18 22.21 16.57 16.25
C ALA A 18 22.82 16.56 17.66
N VAL A 19 22.41 15.61 18.51
CA VAL A 19 22.95 15.44 19.87
C VAL A 19 24.43 15.07 19.84
N ALA A 20 24.84 14.18 18.94
CA ALA A 20 26.24 13.82 18.78
C ALA A 20 27.09 15.04 18.38
N ILE A 21 26.65 15.82 17.38
CA ILE A 21 27.35 17.03 16.95
C ILE A 21 27.47 18.04 18.09
N ILE A 22 26.39 18.32 18.81
CA ILE A 22 26.40 19.24 19.96
C ILE A 22 27.36 18.74 21.05
N SER A 23 27.31 17.44 21.38
CA SER A 23 28.19 16.84 22.38
C SER A 23 29.65 16.94 21.95
N GLY A 24 29.95 16.69 20.68
CA GLY A 24 31.29 16.85 20.12
C GLY A 24 31.79 18.29 20.23
N ILE A 25 30.95 19.28 19.92
CA ILE A 25 31.30 20.71 20.04
C ILE A 25 31.58 21.08 21.50
N LEU A 26 30.75 20.62 22.45
CA LEU A 26 30.94 20.90 23.88
C LEU A 26 32.23 20.27 24.41
N LEU A 27 32.57 19.06 23.95
CA LEU A 27 33.77 18.33 24.37
C LEU A 27 35.07 18.96 23.85
N LEU A 28 35.03 19.82 22.83
CA LEU A 28 36.20 20.60 22.41
C LEU A 28 36.74 21.51 23.53
N ALA A 29 35.90 21.88 24.49
CA ALA A 29 36.32 22.67 25.66
C ALA A 29 37.01 21.82 26.75
N SER A 30 37.07 20.49 26.61
CA SER A 30 37.62 19.56 27.62
C SER A 30 38.53 18.52 26.95
N PRO A 31 39.84 18.82 26.75
CA PRO A 31 40.77 18.01 25.97
C PRO A 31 40.89 16.55 26.43
N ASN A 32 40.76 16.29 27.74
CA ASN A 32 40.93 14.96 28.32
C ASN A 32 39.85 13.94 27.91
N LEU A 33 38.73 14.39 27.33
CA LEU A 33 37.60 13.52 26.96
C LEU A 33 37.45 13.34 25.44
N ILE A 34 38.22 14.06 24.62
CA ILE A 34 38.05 14.08 23.17
C ILE A 34 38.45 12.75 22.53
N ASP A 35 39.54 12.13 23.00
CA ASP A 35 40.04 10.86 22.45
C ASP A 35 39.03 9.73 22.65
N ASN A 36 38.40 9.67 23.83
CA ASN A 36 37.33 8.73 24.13
C ASN A 36 36.10 8.95 23.24
N TYR A 37 35.76 10.22 22.96
CA TYR A 37 34.65 10.56 22.08
C TYR A 37 34.90 10.13 20.63
N ILE A 38 36.11 10.35 20.11
CA ILE A 38 36.50 9.99 18.74
C ILE A 38 36.34 8.48 18.51
N ILE A 39 36.67 7.65 19.51
CA ILE A 39 36.50 6.19 19.45
C ILE A 39 35.02 5.78 19.30
N LEU A 40 34.08 6.59 19.81
CA LEU A 40 32.65 6.31 19.73
C LEU A 40 32.01 6.77 18.40
N ILE A 41 32.65 7.68 17.65
CA ILE A 41 32.11 8.22 16.39
C ILE A 41 31.69 7.12 15.40
N PRO A 42 32.48 6.06 15.14
CA PRO A 42 32.07 4.98 14.24
C PRO A 42 30.75 4.33 14.65
N PHE A 43 30.51 4.14 15.95
CA PHE A 43 29.26 3.55 16.45
C PHE A 43 28.08 4.51 16.33
N ILE A 44 28.31 5.79 16.64
CA ILE A 44 27.33 6.86 16.50
C ILE A 44 26.86 6.99 15.05
N VAL A 45 27.75 6.76 14.07
CA VAL A 45 27.41 6.79 12.64
C VAL A 45 26.82 5.45 12.17
N ALA A 46 27.43 4.33 12.51
CA ALA A 46 27.06 3.02 11.97
C ALA A 46 25.67 2.56 12.43
N ILE A 47 25.33 2.74 13.71
CA ILE A 47 24.06 2.22 14.25
C ILE A 47 22.85 2.93 13.61
N PRO A 48 22.76 4.27 13.60
CA PRO A 48 21.64 4.97 12.97
C PRO A 48 21.59 4.74 11.46
N ALA A 49 22.74 4.70 10.77
CA ALA A 49 22.81 4.39 9.35
C ALA A 49 22.26 2.99 9.01
N ALA A 50 22.62 1.97 9.80
CA ALA A 50 22.12 0.61 9.63
C ALA A 50 20.60 0.53 9.88
N LEU A 51 20.11 1.19 10.93
CA LEU A 51 18.67 1.27 11.21
C LEU A 51 17.91 1.94 10.06
N LEU A 52 18.40 3.08 9.59
CA LEU A 52 17.82 3.83 8.48
C LEU A 52 17.78 2.98 7.20
N THR A 53 18.90 2.33 6.88
CA THR A 53 19.03 1.43 5.72
C THR A 53 18.02 0.30 5.80
N SER A 54 17.91 -0.37 6.95
CA SER A 54 16.93 -1.45 7.15
C SER A 54 15.47 -0.95 6.99
N GLY A 55 15.19 0.28 7.43
CA GLY A 55 13.89 0.92 7.29
C GLY A 55 13.52 1.18 5.82
N PHE A 56 14.43 1.79 5.06
CA PHE A 56 14.25 2.03 3.62
C PHE A 56 14.13 0.72 2.83
N GLN A 57 14.96 -0.28 3.14
CA GLN A 57 14.89 -1.60 2.50
C GLN A 57 13.51 -2.23 2.72
N ARG A 58 13.00 -2.24 3.96
CA ARG A 58 11.65 -2.76 4.27
C ARG A 58 10.54 -2.02 3.52
N ARG A 59 10.62 -0.69 3.40
CA ARG A 59 9.62 0.09 2.63
C ARG A 59 9.72 -0.20 1.14
N SER A 60 10.92 -0.25 0.59
CA SER A 60 11.15 -0.60 -0.82
C SER A 60 10.61 -1.98 -1.17
N SER A 61 10.90 -2.99 -0.36
CA SER A 61 10.37 -4.35 -0.54
C SER A 61 8.84 -4.39 -0.46
N TYR A 62 8.25 -3.63 0.47
CA TYR A 62 6.78 -3.51 0.57
C TYR A 62 6.17 -2.89 -0.70
N ILE A 63 6.71 -1.77 -1.18
CA ILE A 63 6.21 -1.11 -2.40
C ILE A 63 6.35 -2.04 -3.60
N LYS A 64 7.48 -2.74 -3.75
CA LYS A 64 7.68 -3.73 -4.83
C LYS A 64 6.65 -4.86 -4.77
N ALA A 65 6.36 -5.37 -3.57
CA ALA A 65 5.34 -6.40 -3.40
C ALA A 65 3.93 -5.88 -3.79
N LEU A 66 3.59 -4.65 -3.39
CA LEU A 66 2.33 -4.01 -3.77
C LEU A 66 2.25 -3.78 -5.29
N GLN A 67 3.32 -3.32 -5.94
CA GLN A 67 3.43 -3.19 -7.39
C GLN A 67 3.23 -4.54 -8.10
N GLY A 68 3.77 -5.62 -7.54
CA GLY A 68 3.65 -6.97 -8.11
C GLY A 68 2.22 -7.52 -8.10
N ILE A 69 1.43 -7.21 -7.07
CA ILE A 69 0.04 -7.69 -6.98
C ILE A 69 -0.97 -6.72 -7.64
N TRP A 70 -0.60 -5.46 -7.82
CA TRP A 70 -1.50 -4.42 -8.33
C TRP A 70 -2.20 -4.77 -9.66
N PRO A 71 -1.51 -5.27 -10.70
CA PRO A 71 -2.17 -5.67 -11.95
C PRO A 71 -3.25 -6.75 -11.75
N ARG A 72 -3.04 -7.67 -10.80
CA ARG A 72 -4.01 -8.72 -10.49
C ARG A 72 -5.27 -8.13 -9.87
N ILE A 73 -5.11 -7.23 -8.90
CA ILE A 73 -6.23 -6.54 -8.25
C ILE A 73 -7.04 -5.71 -9.27
N VAL A 74 -6.34 -4.96 -10.13
CA VAL A 74 -6.98 -4.19 -11.22
C VAL A 74 -7.76 -5.11 -12.16
N LYS A 75 -7.15 -6.23 -12.57
CA LYS A 75 -7.82 -7.22 -13.40
C LYS A 75 -9.08 -7.76 -12.72
N SER A 76 -9.02 -8.08 -11.43
CA SER A 76 -10.18 -8.59 -10.67
C SER A 76 -11.32 -7.57 -10.60
N GLY A 77 -11.01 -6.31 -10.27
CA GLY A 77 -12.01 -5.24 -10.24
C GLY A 77 -12.64 -4.98 -11.62
N ARG A 78 -11.83 -4.98 -12.69
CA ARG A 78 -12.32 -4.82 -14.06
C ARG A 78 -13.19 -5.99 -14.52
N LEU A 79 -12.76 -7.21 -14.26
CA LEU A 79 -13.50 -8.42 -14.60
C LEU A 79 -14.84 -8.48 -13.85
N ALA A 80 -14.88 -8.02 -12.60
CA ALA A 80 -16.12 -7.84 -11.84
C ALA A 80 -17.04 -6.73 -12.39
N ILE A 81 -16.52 -5.70 -13.05
CA ILE A 81 -17.37 -4.71 -13.72
C ILE A 81 -17.86 -5.27 -15.06
N GLU A 82 -16.97 -5.89 -15.83
CA GLU A 82 -17.25 -6.44 -17.16
C GLU A 82 -18.37 -7.48 -17.16
N TYR A 83 -18.39 -8.37 -16.16
CA TYR A 83 -19.44 -9.37 -16.02
C TYR A 83 -20.85 -8.74 -15.89
N THR A 84 -20.97 -7.53 -15.33
CA THR A 84 -22.27 -6.80 -15.25
C THR A 84 -22.80 -6.34 -16.62
N HIS A 85 -21.98 -6.40 -17.66
CA HIS A 85 -22.40 -6.12 -19.04
C HIS A 85 -22.83 -7.38 -19.79
N ASN A 86 -22.57 -8.58 -19.25
CA ASN A 86 -22.91 -9.81 -19.95
C ASN A 86 -24.43 -10.05 -19.93
N LYS A 87 -25.04 -10.10 -21.11
CA LYS A 87 -26.47 -10.41 -21.30
C LYS A 87 -26.76 -11.90 -21.12
N ASN A 88 -25.79 -12.76 -21.42
CA ASN A 88 -25.86 -14.22 -21.37
C ASN A 88 -24.77 -14.78 -20.45
N PRO A 89 -24.87 -14.53 -19.12
CA PRO A 89 -23.89 -15.01 -18.16
C PRO A 89 -23.86 -16.52 -18.12
N ASN A 90 -22.66 -17.07 -17.99
CA ASN A 90 -22.45 -18.48 -17.74
C ASN A 90 -21.74 -18.71 -16.39
N ARG A 91 -21.83 -19.96 -15.91
CA ARG A 91 -21.28 -20.35 -14.62
C ARG A 91 -19.76 -20.29 -14.59
N GLU A 92 -19.11 -20.57 -15.72
CA GLU A 92 -17.66 -20.57 -15.82
C GLU A 92 -17.09 -19.15 -15.64
N GLU A 93 -17.69 -18.16 -16.28
CA GLU A 93 -17.35 -16.74 -16.14
C GLU A 93 -17.61 -16.25 -14.71
N LEU A 94 -18.74 -16.64 -14.11
CA LEU A 94 -19.03 -16.29 -12.72
C LEU A 94 -17.97 -16.85 -11.77
N ASN A 95 -17.58 -18.10 -11.96
CA ASN A 95 -16.51 -18.73 -11.18
C ASN A 95 -15.15 -18.05 -11.40
N LYS A 96 -14.86 -17.59 -12.63
CA LYS A 96 -13.67 -16.77 -12.91
C LYS A 96 -13.69 -15.46 -12.12
N VAL A 97 -14.85 -14.80 -12.01
CA VAL A 97 -15.02 -13.59 -11.17
C VAL A 97 -14.75 -13.91 -9.70
N PHE A 98 -15.40 -14.94 -9.15
CA PHE A 98 -15.22 -15.34 -7.75
C PHE A 98 -13.76 -15.67 -7.43
N LEU A 99 -13.11 -16.50 -8.24
CA LEU A 99 -11.72 -16.89 -8.04
C LEU A 99 -10.79 -15.66 -8.11
N SER A 100 -11.04 -14.76 -9.05
CA SER A 100 -10.24 -13.55 -9.22
C SER A 100 -10.39 -12.61 -8.01
N LEU A 101 -11.63 -12.35 -7.56
CA LEU A 101 -11.91 -11.51 -6.40
C LEU A 101 -11.36 -12.12 -5.11
N SER A 102 -11.60 -13.41 -4.85
CA SER A 102 -11.08 -14.11 -3.67
C SER A 102 -9.55 -14.04 -3.63
N SER A 103 -8.90 -14.32 -4.77
CA SER A 103 -7.45 -14.24 -4.87
C SER A 103 -6.94 -12.82 -4.62
N ALA A 104 -7.58 -11.79 -5.18
CA ALA A 104 -7.20 -10.40 -4.93
C ALA A 104 -7.34 -10.01 -3.45
N ILE A 105 -8.43 -10.44 -2.80
CA ILE A 105 -8.68 -10.22 -1.38
C ILE A 105 -7.58 -10.87 -0.52
N ASP A 106 -7.22 -12.12 -0.80
CA ASP A 106 -6.17 -12.80 -0.03
C ASP A 106 -4.78 -12.19 -0.27
N HIS A 107 -4.45 -11.78 -1.50
CA HIS A 107 -3.21 -11.02 -1.75
C HIS A 107 -3.15 -9.72 -0.95
N LEU A 108 -4.28 -9.01 -0.84
CA LEU A 108 -4.35 -7.81 -0.01
C LEU A 108 -4.15 -8.15 1.48
N ARG A 109 -4.73 -9.24 1.98
CA ARG A 109 -4.55 -9.67 3.39
C ARG A 109 -3.15 -10.17 3.70
N MET A 110 -2.42 -10.67 2.71
CA MET A 110 -1.00 -11.01 2.90
C MET A 110 -0.13 -9.77 3.06
N LEU A 111 -0.49 -8.64 2.42
CA LEU A 111 0.26 -7.39 2.52
C LEU A 111 -0.18 -6.49 3.67
N PHE A 112 -1.48 -6.47 3.96
CA PHE A 112 -2.10 -5.58 4.93
C PHE A 112 -2.71 -6.37 6.08
N LYS A 113 -2.41 -5.94 7.31
CA LYS A 113 -3.06 -6.51 8.50
C LYS A 113 -4.51 -6.05 8.57
N ASN A 114 -5.39 -6.94 9.02
CA ASN A 114 -6.75 -6.57 9.41
C ASN A 114 -6.71 -5.53 10.54
N ILE A 115 -7.65 -4.59 10.52
CA ILE A 115 -7.78 -3.52 11.52
C ILE A 115 -9.09 -3.77 12.26
N GLY A 116 -9.05 -4.07 13.56
CA GLY A 116 -10.27 -4.30 14.36
C GLY A 116 -11.16 -5.45 13.86
N GLY A 117 -10.58 -6.44 13.18
CA GLY A 117 -11.32 -7.54 12.56
C GLY A 117 -11.82 -7.27 11.13
N PHE A 118 -11.74 -6.02 10.65
CA PHE A 118 -12.13 -5.62 9.30
C PHE A 118 -11.05 -5.91 8.26
N TYR A 119 -11.47 -6.11 7.01
CA TYR A 119 -10.54 -6.31 5.91
C TYR A 119 -9.82 -4.99 5.61
N PRO A 120 -8.55 -5.06 5.19
CA PRO A 120 -7.76 -3.86 4.90
C PRO A 120 -8.36 -3.03 3.76
N VAL A 121 -9.07 -3.67 2.84
CA VAL A 121 -9.82 -3.03 1.76
C VAL A 121 -11.22 -3.67 1.71
N GLU A 122 -12.10 -3.20 2.57
CA GLU A 122 -13.46 -3.77 2.73
C GLU A 122 -14.26 -3.71 1.42
N SER A 123 -14.07 -2.67 0.60
CA SER A 123 -14.77 -2.52 -0.68
C SER A 123 -14.54 -3.68 -1.66
N MET A 124 -13.36 -4.31 -1.67
CA MET A 124 -13.10 -5.50 -2.48
C MET A 124 -13.92 -6.71 -2.00
N LYS A 125 -14.06 -6.85 -0.69
CA LYS A 125 -14.90 -7.89 -0.07
C LYS A 125 -16.38 -7.61 -0.35
N THR A 126 -16.83 -6.36 -0.27
CA THR A 126 -18.21 -6.00 -0.61
C THR A 126 -18.53 -6.30 -2.07
N ILE A 127 -17.59 -6.12 -3.01
CA ILE A 127 -17.79 -6.56 -4.40
C ILE A 127 -18.01 -8.08 -4.45
N TYR A 128 -17.20 -8.86 -3.75
CA TYR A 128 -17.39 -10.32 -3.67
C TYR A 128 -18.78 -10.69 -3.11
N GLU A 129 -19.24 -9.99 -2.06
CA GLU A 129 -20.57 -10.19 -1.47
C GLU A 129 -21.72 -9.81 -2.44
N GLU A 130 -21.57 -8.80 -3.29
CA GLU A 130 -22.54 -8.53 -4.36
C GLU A 130 -22.65 -9.69 -5.35
N TYR A 131 -21.54 -10.37 -5.63
CA TYR A 131 -21.51 -11.55 -6.50
C TYR A 131 -22.09 -12.80 -5.82
N GLU A 132 -21.92 -12.96 -4.50
CA GLU A 132 -22.56 -14.04 -3.74
C GLU A 132 -24.10 -14.04 -3.89
N LYS A 133 -24.71 -12.85 -3.92
CA LYS A 133 -26.17 -12.70 -4.08
C LYS A 133 -26.71 -13.30 -5.38
N ILE A 134 -25.86 -13.41 -6.40
CA ILE A 134 -26.24 -13.94 -7.71
C ILE A 134 -25.62 -15.30 -8.01
N ARG A 135 -25.07 -15.98 -6.99
CA ARG A 135 -24.37 -17.26 -7.16
C ARG A 135 -25.22 -18.32 -7.87
N ASP A 136 -26.50 -18.39 -7.53
CA ASP A 136 -27.40 -19.44 -8.04
C ASP A 136 -28.09 -19.03 -9.35
N ASN A 137 -28.49 -17.77 -9.49
CA ASN A 137 -29.22 -17.26 -10.66
C ASN A 137 -28.29 -16.73 -11.78
N MET A 138 -27.01 -16.49 -11.48
CA MET A 138 -25.97 -15.94 -12.35
C MET A 138 -26.31 -14.57 -12.97
N LYS A 139 -27.38 -13.91 -12.51
CA LYS A 139 -27.90 -12.69 -13.11
C LYS A 139 -28.25 -11.68 -12.03
N PHE A 140 -27.77 -10.46 -12.22
CA PHE A 140 -28.24 -9.33 -11.44
C PHE A 140 -29.66 -8.95 -11.87
N GLU A 141 -30.56 -8.76 -10.90
CA GLU A 141 -31.93 -8.27 -11.16
C GLU A 141 -31.91 -6.86 -11.77
N ASN A 142 -30.99 -6.02 -11.30
CA ASN A 142 -30.71 -4.69 -11.87
C ASN A 142 -29.22 -4.59 -12.24
N PRO A 143 -28.83 -5.00 -13.47
CA PRO A 143 -27.44 -4.99 -13.91
C PRO A 143 -26.79 -3.61 -13.90
N GLU A 144 -27.53 -2.56 -14.24
CA GLU A 144 -27.03 -1.19 -14.25
C GLU A 144 -26.76 -0.68 -12.83
N GLY A 145 -27.70 -0.91 -11.91
CA GLY A 145 -27.51 -0.60 -10.50
C GLY A 145 -26.32 -1.35 -9.89
N ALA A 146 -26.18 -2.64 -10.20
CA ALA A 146 -25.05 -3.45 -9.76
C ALA A 146 -23.73 -2.92 -10.31
N ARG A 147 -23.67 -2.58 -11.60
CA ARG A 147 -22.51 -1.97 -12.25
C ARG A 147 -22.06 -0.69 -11.57
N ASN A 148 -22.99 0.23 -11.31
CA ASN A 148 -22.69 1.50 -10.66
C ASN A 148 -22.14 1.29 -9.25
N ARG A 149 -22.74 0.37 -8.47
CA ARG A 149 -22.25 0.02 -7.13
C ARG A 149 -20.86 -0.64 -7.17
N ILE A 150 -20.67 -1.67 -7.99
CA ILE A 150 -19.41 -2.40 -8.12
C ILE A 150 -18.31 -1.45 -8.62
N SER A 151 -18.62 -0.57 -9.58
CA SER A 151 -17.68 0.45 -10.07
C SER A 151 -17.28 1.42 -8.95
N ALA A 152 -18.23 1.93 -8.18
CA ALA A 152 -17.95 2.81 -7.04
C ALA A 152 -17.08 2.13 -5.97
N LEU A 153 -17.40 0.89 -5.61
CA LEU A 153 -16.60 0.09 -4.66
C LEU A 153 -15.20 -0.17 -5.20
N TRP A 154 -15.08 -0.45 -6.50
CA TRP A 154 -13.79 -0.63 -7.16
C TRP A 154 -12.96 0.65 -7.14
N HIS A 155 -13.57 1.82 -7.39
CA HIS A 155 -12.90 3.11 -7.27
C HIS A 155 -12.40 3.37 -5.85
N GLN A 156 -13.21 3.09 -4.82
CA GLN A 156 -12.79 3.19 -3.42
C GLN A 156 -11.62 2.25 -3.10
N ALA A 157 -11.68 1.00 -3.56
CA ALA A 157 -10.58 0.04 -3.39
C ALA A 157 -9.29 0.55 -4.05
N ARG A 158 -9.41 1.01 -5.29
CA ARG A 158 -8.31 1.57 -6.07
C ARG A 158 -7.68 2.76 -5.36
N ASP A 159 -8.47 3.71 -4.88
CA ASP A 159 -7.95 4.91 -4.23
C ASP A 159 -7.25 4.59 -2.90
N ALA A 160 -7.84 3.71 -2.09
CA ALA A 160 -7.22 3.23 -0.84
C ALA A 160 -5.86 2.56 -1.10
N ILE A 161 -5.77 1.70 -2.12
CA ILE A 161 -4.52 1.04 -2.49
C ILE A 161 -3.52 2.04 -3.09
N LEU A 162 -3.99 2.99 -3.90
CA LEU A 162 -3.17 4.03 -4.52
C LEU A 162 -2.57 5.01 -3.50
N GLU A 163 -3.23 5.23 -2.37
CA GLU A 163 -2.69 6.02 -1.26
C GLU A 163 -1.45 5.39 -0.63
N GLU A 164 -1.34 4.06 -0.66
CA GLU A 164 -0.20 3.33 -0.09
C GLU A 164 1.05 3.39 -0.97
N PHE A 165 0.91 3.70 -2.26
CA PHE A 165 2.05 3.92 -3.15
C PHE A 165 2.72 5.28 -2.88
N ASP A 166 4.04 5.27 -2.76
CA ASP A 166 4.86 6.49 -2.72
C ASP A 166 4.93 7.12 -4.13
N ARG A 167 3.86 7.82 -4.53
CA ARG A 167 3.74 8.46 -5.85
C ARG A 167 4.33 9.87 -5.83
N VAL A 168 5.10 10.19 -6.88
CA VAL A 168 5.53 11.56 -7.16
C VAL A 168 4.36 12.33 -7.77
N VAL A 169 4.11 13.55 -7.28
CA VAL A 169 3.10 14.43 -7.85
C VAL A 169 3.60 14.96 -9.19
N PRO A 170 2.85 14.78 -10.31
CA PRO A 170 3.26 15.32 -11.60
C PRO A 170 3.43 16.85 -11.56
N THR A 171 4.43 17.37 -12.24
CA THR A 171 4.71 18.81 -12.31
C THR A 171 3.79 19.56 -13.28
N LYS A 172 3.17 18.84 -14.23
CA LYS A 172 2.23 19.38 -15.20
C LYS A 172 1.02 18.46 -15.31
N TYR A 173 -0.17 19.05 -15.34
CA TYR A 173 -1.39 18.35 -15.73
C TYR A 173 -1.41 18.26 -17.25
N ILE A 174 -1.59 17.05 -17.77
CA ILE A 174 -1.79 16.79 -19.20
C ILE A 174 -3.25 16.34 -19.31
N ALA A 175 -4.10 17.23 -19.80
CA ALA A 175 -5.48 16.88 -20.11
C ALA A 175 -5.50 15.91 -21.29
N PRO A 176 -6.44 14.94 -21.33
CA PRO A 176 -6.69 14.18 -22.55
C PRO A 176 -7.17 15.14 -23.64
N GLU A 177 -6.49 15.13 -24.78
CA GLU A 177 -6.98 15.76 -26.01
C GLU A 177 -8.08 14.86 -26.56
N TYR A 178 -9.30 15.39 -26.60
CA TYR A 178 -10.42 14.74 -27.28
C TYR A 178 -10.57 15.45 -28.64
N GLU A 179 -10.15 14.78 -29.70
CA GLU A 179 -10.51 15.12 -31.09
C GLU A 179 -11.93 14.62 -31.42
#